data_AF-A0A9E3Z8J5-F1
#
_entry.id   AF-A0A9E3Z8J5-F1
#
_cell.length_a   1.000
_cell.length_b   1.000
_cell.length_c   1.000
_cell.angle_alpha   90.00
_cell.angle_beta   90.00
_cell.angle_gamma   90.00
#
_symmetry.space_group_name_H-M   'P 1'
#
loop_
_entity.id
_entity.type
_entity.pdbx_description
1 polymer ?
#
loop_
_entity_poly.entity_id
_entity_poly.type
_entity_poly.pdbx_seq_one_letter_code
_entity_poly.pdbx_strand_id
1 'polypeptide(L)'
;MTDQAEIILPQTVGEGFNLDQLMARIDGLAARLAACPPSPERDAVGRHVARAETALGTGHTELAWQLAKAAERLELHLVSDAAVAARLDTLILETPERLRPEAASPIVAILSKARDEAGALVPGFREVVVEALRVRDRHIDELFAMKRRVHNRLKILSLILLACLVALALALTLFDGLLPAFLGLEPKAAPASIGVVLLAVLLGAIGACLSAMLSFTYLQRAPDDFESLTVTAVRPLVGATSGMIALLVAGTGLVDLGGDGVTLGFLAFALGFSERLVLGTVQRLEQRSGGTTPGP
;
A
#
# COMPACT_ATOMS: atom_id res chain seq x y z
N MET A 1 29.12 6.90 3.10
CA MET A 1 27.92 7.58 2.57
C MET A 1 27.26 6.60 1.62
N THR A 2 26.36 5.77 2.13
CA THR A 2 25.57 4.84 1.31
C THR A 2 24.57 5.66 0.54
N ASP A 3 24.70 5.61 -0.78
CA ASP A 3 23.79 6.16 -1.77
C ASP A 3 22.41 5.50 -1.53
N GLN A 4 21.59 6.13 -0.69
CA GLN A 4 20.18 5.79 -0.62
C GLN A 4 19.61 6.34 -1.92
N ALA A 5 19.66 5.50 -2.96
CA ALA A 5 18.84 5.69 -4.14
C ALA A 5 17.43 5.94 -3.61
N GLU A 6 17.02 7.20 -3.63
CA GLU A 6 15.67 7.60 -3.35
C GLU A 6 14.86 6.84 -4.39
N ILE A 7 14.23 5.74 -3.95
CA ILE A 7 13.41 4.90 -4.79
C ILE A 7 12.19 5.76 -5.10
N ILE A 8 12.34 6.64 -6.09
CA ILE A 8 11.26 7.32 -6.76
C ILE A 8 10.46 6.19 -7.37
N LEU A 9 9.39 5.82 -6.67
CA LEU A 9 8.37 4.95 -7.22
C LEU A 9 8.01 5.56 -8.58
N PRO A 10 8.11 4.81 -9.70
CA PRO A 10 7.64 5.31 -10.97
C PRO A 10 6.21 5.80 -10.74
N GLN A 11 5.97 7.10 -10.90
CA GLN A 11 4.63 7.68 -10.71
C GLN A 11 3.61 6.99 -11.64
N THR A 12 4.10 6.29 -12.67
CA THR A 12 3.37 5.43 -13.59
C THR A 12 2.70 4.20 -12.97
N VAL A 13 3.04 3.77 -11.74
CA VAL A 13 2.33 2.65 -11.08
C VAL A 13 1.21 3.16 -10.14
N GLY A 14 1.30 4.42 -9.68
CA GLY A 14 0.34 5.02 -8.76
C GLY A 14 -0.86 5.66 -9.44
N GLU A 15 -0.63 6.34 -10.57
CA GLU A 15 -1.66 6.94 -11.42
C GLU A 15 -2.20 5.93 -12.42
N GLY A 16 -3.09 5.05 -11.93
CA GLY A 16 -3.98 4.27 -12.78
C GLY A 16 -3.29 3.13 -13.53
N PHE A 17 -3.56 1.90 -13.09
CA PHE A 17 -3.90 0.88 -14.07
C PHE A 17 -5.07 1.44 -14.87
N ASN A 18 -4.72 2.06 -16.00
CA ASN A 18 -5.62 2.90 -16.73
C ASN A 18 -6.75 2.00 -17.25
N LEU A 19 -8.00 2.40 -16.99
CA LEU A 19 -9.17 1.73 -17.56
C LEU A 19 -8.99 1.56 -19.07
N ASP A 20 -8.39 2.56 -19.72
CA ASP A 20 -8.03 2.55 -21.14
C ASP A 20 -7.05 1.43 -21.50
N GLN A 21 -6.07 1.13 -20.64
CA GLN A 21 -5.12 0.03 -20.88
C GLN A 21 -5.81 -1.33 -20.77
N LEU A 22 -6.71 -1.49 -19.78
CA LEU A 22 -7.49 -2.73 -19.66
C LEU A 22 -8.45 -2.89 -20.85
N MET A 23 -9.13 -1.81 -21.25
CA MET A 23 -10.00 -1.78 -22.43
C MET A 23 -9.22 -2.13 -23.69
N ALA A 24 -8.12 -1.42 -23.98
CA ALA A 24 -7.26 -1.70 -25.13
C ALA A 24 -6.73 -3.15 -25.14
N ARG A 25 -6.48 -3.72 -23.95
CA ARG A 25 -6.06 -5.12 -23.82
C ARG A 25 -7.18 -6.10 -24.13
N ILE A 26 -8.40 -5.85 -23.65
CA ILE A 26 -9.59 -6.65 -23.94
C ILE A 26 -9.93 -6.56 -25.43
N ASP A 27 -9.94 -5.35 -26.00
CA ASP A 27 -10.19 -5.11 -27.42
C ASP A 27 -9.15 -5.79 -28.30
N GLY A 28 -7.87 -5.70 -27.91
CA GLY A 28 -6.78 -6.40 -28.59
C GLY A 28 -6.92 -7.92 -28.55
N LEU A 29 -7.38 -8.49 -27.43
CA LEU A 29 -7.69 -9.93 -27.31
C LEU A 29 -8.85 -10.31 -28.22
N ALA A 30 -9.94 -9.54 -28.21
CA ALA A 30 -11.11 -9.76 -29.06
C ALA A 30 -10.74 -9.72 -30.55
N ALA A 31 -9.94 -8.74 -30.97
CA ALA A 31 -9.47 -8.61 -32.34
C ALA A 31 -8.62 -9.81 -32.80
N ARG A 32 -7.68 -10.27 -31.97
CA ARG A 32 -6.85 -11.46 -32.29
C ARG A 32 -7.68 -12.75 -32.30
N LEU A 33 -8.66 -12.87 -31.41
CA LEU A 33 -9.59 -14.00 -31.39
C LEU A 33 -10.50 -14.05 -32.63
N ALA A 34 -10.84 -12.89 -33.20
CA ALA A 34 -11.62 -12.82 -34.44
C ALA A 34 -10.85 -13.41 -35.64
N ALA A 35 -9.52 -13.29 -35.64
CA ALA A 35 -8.65 -13.84 -36.69
C ALA A 35 -8.36 -15.35 -36.55
N CYS A 36 -8.69 -15.97 -35.40
CA CYS A 36 -8.46 -17.40 -35.17
C CYS A 36 -9.58 -18.27 -35.78
N PRO A 37 -9.27 -19.46 -36.34
CA PRO A 37 -10.30 -20.39 -36.81
C PRO A 37 -11.15 -20.92 -35.64
N PRO A 38 -12.43 -21.28 -35.88
CA PRO A 38 -13.32 -21.79 -34.82
C PRO A 38 -12.78 -23.09 -34.21
N SER A 39 -12.65 -23.11 -32.88
CA SER A 39 -12.24 -24.28 -32.09
C SER A 39 -12.80 -24.21 -30.67
N PRO A 40 -12.88 -25.33 -29.93
CA PRO A 40 -13.31 -25.32 -28.53
C PRO A 40 -12.47 -24.41 -27.62
N GLU A 41 -11.16 -24.31 -27.89
CA GLU A 41 -10.23 -23.43 -27.18
C GLU A 41 -10.50 -21.96 -27.50
N ARG A 42 -10.83 -21.64 -28.76
CA ARG A 42 -11.26 -20.28 -29.17
C ARG A 42 -12.51 -19.87 -28.40
N ASP A 43 -13.48 -20.76 -28.28
CA ASP A 43 -14.71 -20.50 -27.52
C ASP A 43 -14.42 -20.28 -26.03
N ALA A 44 -13.45 -20.99 -25.46
CA ALA A 44 -13.02 -20.80 -24.09
C ALA A 44 -12.39 -19.41 -23.86
N VAL A 45 -11.50 -18.98 -24.76
CA VAL A 45 -10.93 -17.62 -24.73
C VAL A 45 -12.04 -16.57 -24.88
N GLY A 46 -12.95 -16.77 -25.83
CA GLY A 46 -14.09 -15.87 -26.06
C GLY A 46 -14.98 -15.69 -24.84
N ARG A 47 -15.26 -16.77 -24.09
CA ARG A 47 -16.00 -16.69 -22.81
C ARG A 47 -15.26 -15.84 -21.78
N HIS A 48 -13.94 -15.94 -21.69
CA HIS A 48 -13.17 -15.10 -20.76
C HIS A 48 -13.17 -13.62 -21.16
N VAL A 49 -13.03 -13.32 -22.46
CA VAL A 49 -13.10 -11.95 -23.00
C VAL A 49 -14.48 -11.34 -22.73
N ALA A 50 -15.57 -12.01 -23.09
CA ALA A 50 -16.93 -11.51 -22.87
C ALA A 50 -17.25 -11.29 -21.38
N ARG A 51 -16.76 -12.19 -20.51
CA ARG A 51 -16.89 -12.01 -19.05
C ARG A 51 -16.05 -10.84 -18.54
N ALA A 52 -14.86 -10.60 -19.13
CA ALA A 52 -14.03 -9.45 -18.76
C ALA A 52 -14.72 -8.13 -19.13
N GLU A 53 -15.31 -8.04 -20.32
CA GLU A 53 -16.13 -6.89 -20.76
C GLU A 53 -17.32 -6.66 -19.82
N THR A 54 -18.05 -7.72 -19.48
CA THR A 54 -19.20 -7.63 -18.55
C THR A 54 -18.75 -7.17 -17.16
N ALA A 55 -17.65 -7.72 -16.63
CA ALA A 55 -17.07 -7.31 -15.35
C ALA A 55 -16.62 -5.85 -15.39
N LEU A 56 -16.07 -5.39 -16.51
CA LEU A 56 -15.68 -4.00 -16.70
C LEU A 56 -16.90 -3.06 -16.69
N GLY A 57 -17.94 -3.40 -17.44
CA GLY A 57 -19.18 -2.62 -17.52
C GLY A 57 -19.95 -2.54 -16.19
N THR A 58 -19.72 -3.47 -15.27
CA THR A 58 -20.31 -3.49 -13.92
C THR A 58 -19.39 -2.86 -12.86
N GLY A 59 -18.24 -2.30 -13.25
CA GLY A 59 -17.29 -1.67 -12.33
C GLY A 59 -16.41 -2.65 -11.54
N HIS A 60 -16.43 -3.94 -11.87
CA HIS A 60 -15.57 -4.97 -11.28
C HIS A 60 -14.21 -5.04 -11.98
N THR A 61 -13.44 -3.95 -11.94
CA THR A 61 -12.17 -3.78 -12.67
C THR A 61 -11.12 -4.86 -12.39
N GLU A 62 -11.00 -5.32 -11.13
CA GLU A 62 -10.04 -6.37 -10.77
C GLU A 62 -10.43 -7.72 -11.38
N LEU A 63 -11.71 -8.08 -11.34
CA LEU A 63 -12.20 -9.31 -11.96
C LEU A 63 -11.98 -9.27 -13.48
N ALA A 64 -12.23 -8.12 -14.11
CA ALA A 64 -11.94 -7.91 -15.53
C ALA A 64 -10.45 -8.12 -15.85
N TRP A 65 -9.54 -7.60 -15.03
CA TRP A 65 -8.09 -7.87 -15.15
C TRP A 65 -7.76 -9.36 -15.03
N GLN A 66 -8.32 -10.06 -14.03
CA GLN A 66 -8.07 -11.49 -13.83
C GLN A 66 -8.55 -12.32 -15.04
N LEU A 67 -9.72 -11.99 -15.58
CA LEU A 67 -10.30 -12.64 -16.76
C LEU A 67 -9.49 -12.35 -18.03
N ALA A 68 -9.06 -11.10 -18.25
CA ALA A 68 -8.22 -10.74 -19.38
C ALA A 68 -6.85 -11.43 -19.34
N LYS A 69 -6.23 -11.56 -18.15
CA LYS A 69 -4.99 -12.32 -17.96
C LYS A 69 -5.17 -13.81 -18.25
N ALA A 70 -6.29 -14.39 -17.82
CA ALA A 70 -6.63 -15.78 -18.14
C ALA A 70 -6.85 -16.00 -19.64
N ALA A 71 -7.57 -15.08 -20.29
CA ALA A 71 -7.78 -15.09 -21.74
C ALA A 71 -6.45 -15.05 -22.50
N GLU A 72 -5.53 -14.15 -22.15
CA GLU A 72 -4.22 -14.03 -22.80
C GLU A 72 -3.40 -15.32 -22.70
N ARG A 73 -3.39 -15.98 -21.54
CA ARG A 73 -2.64 -17.24 -21.37
C ARG A 73 -3.24 -18.38 -22.22
N LEU A 74 -4.57 -18.45 -22.31
CA LEU A 74 -5.26 -19.42 -23.16
C LEU A 74 -5.09 -19.11 -24.65
N GLU A 75 -5.10 -17.83 -25.01
CA GLU A 75 -4.90 -17.33 -26.38
C GLU A 75 -3.57 -17.79 -26.94
N LEU A 76 -2.52 -17.88 -26.09
CA LEU A 76 -1.24 -18.39 -26.54
C LEU A 76 -1.45 -19.69 -27.30
N HIS A 77 -2.10 -20.72 -26.75
CA HIS A 77 -2.33 -22.01 -27.41
C HIS A 77 -3.05 -21.97 -28.77
N LEU A 78 -3.70 -20.85 -29.14
CA LEU A 78 -4.38 -20.67 -30.42
C LEU A 78 -3.50 -20.04 -31.51
N VAL A 79 -2.52 -19.23 -31.11
CA VAL A 79 -1.70 -18.46 -32.06
C VAL A 79 -0.50 -19.26 -32.56
N SER A 80 -0.05 -18.95 -33.78
CA SER A 80 1.10 -19.60 -34.39
C SER A 80 2.39 -19.39 -33.60
N ASP A 81 3.33 -20.32 -33.74
CA ASP A 81 4.62 -20.24 -33.04
C ASP A 81 5.38 -18.95 -33.36
N ALA A 82 5.30 -18.46 -34.60
CA ALA A 82 5.88 -17.18 -35.01
C ALA A 82 5.27 -15.99 -34.24
N ALA A 83 3.95 -16.01 -33.99
CA ALA A 83 3.28 -14.98 -33.21
C ALA A 83 3.67 -15.04 -31.72
N VAL A 84 3.84 -16.25 -31.16
CA VAL A 84 4.34 -16.42 -29.78
C VAL A 84 5.78 -15.95 -29.66
N ALA A 85 6.62 -16.23 -30.65
CA ALA A 85 8.00 -15.78 -30.69
C ALA A 85 8.11 -14.24 -30.72
N ALA A 86 7.31 -13.57 -31.56
CA ALA A 86 7.22 -12.12 -31.56
C ALA A 86 6.74 -11.57 -30.21
N ARG A 87 5.80 -12.26 -29.55
CA ARG A 87 5.31 -11.90 -28.22
C ARG A 87 6.38 -12.07 -27.14
N LEU A 88 7.16 -13.15 -27.19
CA LEU A 88 8.31 -13.39 -26.33
C LEU A 88 9.31 -12.22 -26.43
N ASP A 89 9.66 -11.81 -27.65
CA ASP A 89 10.61 -10.70 -27.86
C ASP A 89 10.08 -9.38 -27.31
N THR A 90 8.79 -9.11 -27.54
CA THR A 90 8.13 -7.94 -26.94
C THR A 90 8.16 -8.00 -25.41
N LEU A 91 7.89 -9.17 -24.81
CA LEU A 91 7.89 -9.32 -23.35
C LEU A 91 9.28 -9.13 -22.76
N ILE A 92 10.34 -9.62 -23.41
CA ILE A 92 11.72 -9.43 -22.95
C ILE A 92 12.09 -7.94 -22.91
N LEU A 93 11.67 -7.18 -23.92
CA LEU A 93 11.93 -5.74 -24.02
C LEU A 93 11.07 -4.92 -23.04
N GLU A 94 9.76 -5.17 -22.99
CA GLU A 94 8.83 -4.36 -22.19
C GLU A 94 8.93 -4.65 -20.67
N THR A 95 9.33 -5.86 -20.27
CA THR A 95 9.30 -6.27 -18.85
C THR A 95 10.24 -5.42 -17.98
N PRO A 96 11.51 -5.19 -18.33
CA PRO A 96 12.40 -4.29 -17.59
C PRO A 96 11.95 -2.83 -17.59
N GLU A 97 11.28 -2.39 -18.65
CA GLU A 97 10.78 -1.00 -18.77
C GLU A 97 9.55 -0.75 -17.88
N ARG A 98 8.69 -1.76 -17.74
CA ARG A 98 7.39 -1.61 -17.03
C ARG A 98 7.40 -2.09 -15.59
N LEU A 99 8.32 -2.99 -15.22
CA LEU A 99 8.36 -3.57 -13.88
C LEU A 99 9.63 -3.16 -13.13
N ARG A 100 9.55 -3.21 -11.80
CA ARG A 100 10.74 -3.01 -10.95
C ARG A 100 11.76 -4.12 -11.19
N PRO A 101 13.07 -3.86 -11.04
CA PRO A 101 14.11 -4.88 -11.25
C PRO A 101 13.88 -6.20 -10.49
N GLU A 102 13.42 -6.11 -9.25
CA GLU A 102 13.09 -7.27 -8.39
C GLU A 102 12.02 -8.18 -9.01
N ALA A 103 11.03 -7.61 -9.70
CA ALA A 103 9.96 -8.33 -10.36
C ALA A 103 10.31 -8.70 -11.81
N ALA A 104 11.03 -7.84 -12.52
CA ALA A 104 11.44 -8.04 -13.90
C ALA A 104 12.46 -9.18 -14.05
N SER A 105 13.46 -9.23 -13.16
CA SER A 105 14.56 -10.21 -13.20
C SER A 105 14.08 -11.67 -13.28
N PRO A 106 13.20 -12.18 -12.38
CA PRO A 106 12.75 -13.57 -12.46
C PRO A 106 11.95 -13.85 -13.73
N ILE A 107 11.17 -12.88 -14.23
CA ILE A 107 10.40 -13.03 -15.46
C ILE A 107 11.34 -13.14 -16.67
N VAL A 108 12.30 -12.23 -16.80
CA VAL A 108 13.30 -12.24 -17.87
C VAL A 108 14.14 -13.52 -17.81
N ALA A 109 14.50 -13.98 -16.62
CA ALA A 109 15.23 -15.23 -16.44
C ALA A 109 14.42 -16.49 -16.82
N ILE A 110 13.08 -16.44 -16.78
CA ILE A 110 12.23 -17.51 -17.32
C ILE A 110 12.16 -17.38 -18.84
N LEU A 111 11.90 -16.18 -19.36
CA LEU A 111 11.79 -15.92 -20.79
C LEU A 111 13.08 -16.26 -21.54
N SER A 112 14.27 -16.05 -20.95
CA SER A 112 15.54 -16.40 -21.58
C SER A 112 15.70 -17.92 -21.81
N LYS A 113 15.02 -18.76 -21.03
CA LYS A 113 15.00 -20.22 -21.23
C LYS A 113 14.19 -20.68 -22.44
N ALA A 114 13.41 -19.77 -23.04
CA ALA A 114 12.66 -20.06 -24.26
C ALA A 114 13.56 -20.14 -25.50
N ARG A 115 14.83 -19.73 -25.38
CA ARG A 115 15.84 -19.80 -26.45
C ARG A 115 17.06 -20.59 -25.97
N ASP A 116 17.68 -21.32 -26.89
CA ASP A 116 18.98 -21.95 -26.66
C ASP A 116 20.15 -20.96 -26.81
N GLU A 117 21.38 -21.44 -26.65
CA GLU A 117 22.59 -20.62 -26.79
C GLU A 117 22.77 -20.04 -28.21
N ALA A 118 22.19 -20.68 -29.23
CA ALA A 118 22.20 -20.20 -30.61
C ALA A 118 21.07 -19.19 -30.89
N GLY A 119 20.20 -18.92 -29.91
CA GLY A 119 19.05 -18.04 -30.02
C GLY A 119 17.83 -18.67 -30.68
N ALA A 120 17.86 -19.99 -30.96
CA ALA A 120 16.74 -20.73 -31.53
C ALA A 120 15.71 -21.09 -30.45
N LEU A 121 14.44 -21.18 -30.83
CA LEU A 121 13.35 -21.50 -29.90
C LEU A 121 13.43 -22.97 -29.47
N VAL A 122 13.39 -23.21 -28.16
CA VAL A 122 13.42 -24.58 -27.62
C VAL A 122 12.06 -25.27 -27.78
N PRO A 123 12.02 -26.61 -27.89
CA PRO A 123 10.75 -27.35 -27.80
C PRO A 123 10.03 -27.02 -26.49
N GLY A 124 8.76 -26.66 -26.56
CA GLY A 124 7.98 -26.25 -25.39
C GLY A 124 8.20 -24.81 -24.92
N PHE A 125 8.77 -23.94 -25.77
CA PHE A 125 8.94 -22.51 -25.44
C PHE A 125 7.61 -21.82 -25.09
N ARG A 126 6.48 -22.33 -25.60
CA ARG A 126 5.14 -21.81 -25.32
C ARG A 126 4.78 -21.93 -23.84
N GLU A 127 5.09 -23.06 -23.22
CA GLU A 127 4.90 -23.31 -21.79
C GLU A 127 5.78 -22.37 -20.95
N VAL A 128 7.00 -22.09 -21.42
CA VAL A 128 7.91 -21.12 -20.78
C VAL A 128 7.31 -19.72 -20.80
N VAL A 129 6.76 -19.28 -21.94
CA VAL A 129 6.07 -17.97 -22.05
C VAL A 129 4.84 -17.92 -21.14
N VAL A 130 4.02 -18.97 -21.11
CA VAL A 130 2.86 -19.06 -20.21
C VAL A 130 3.29 -18.94 -18.75
N GLU A 131 4.36 -19.60 -18.35
CA GLU A 131 4.87 -19.53 -16.97
C GLU A 131 5.41 -18.14 -16.63
N ALA A 132 6.15 -17.50 -17.53
CA ALA A 132 6.58 -16.12 -17.36
C ALA A 132 5.38 -15.17 -17.18
N LEU A 133 4.31 -15.34 -17.98
CA LEU A 133 3.07 -14.57 -17.81
C LEU A 133 2.41 -14.84 -16.46
N ARG A 134 2.39 -16.08 -15.95
CA ARG A 134 1.85 -16.39 -14.62
C ARG A 134 2.63 -15.69 -13.50
N VAL A 135 3.96 -15.68 -13.58
CA VAL A 135 4.80 -14.99 -12.60
C VAL A 135 4.55 -13.47 -12.65
N ARG A 136 4.50 -12.89 -13.85
CA ARG A 136 4.13 -11.49 -14.05
C ARG A 136 2.76 -11.17 -13.47
N ASP A 137 1.78 -12.01 -13.77
CA ASP A 137 0.39 -11.81 -13.37
C ASP A 137 0.22 -11.91 -11.85
N ARG A 138 0.95 -12.83 -11.19
CA ARG A 138 1.00 -12.95 -9.73
C ARG A 138 1.55 -11.68 -9.09
N HIS A 139 2.64 -11.15 -9.62
CA HIS A 139 3.19 -9.89 -9.13
C HIS A 139 2.20 -8.73 -9.26
N ILE A 140 1.49 -8.65 -10.39
CA ILE A 140 0.42 -7.65 -10.57
C ILE A 140 -0.72 -7.85 -9.55
N ASP A 141 -1.12 -9.10 -9.28
CA ASP A 141 -2.14 -9.41 -8.26
C ASP A 141 -1.69 -9.02 -6.84
N GLU A 142 -0.42 -9.24 -6.50
CA GLU A 142 0.18 -8.80 -5.24
C GLU A 142 0.14 -7.27 -5.09
N LEU A 143 0.39 -6.52 -6.17
CA LEU A 143 0.26 -5.07 -6.18
C LEU A 143 -1.19 -4.62 -5.94
N PHE A 144 -2.18 -5.28 -6.56
CA PHE A 144 -3.60 -4.99 -6.31
C PHE A 144 -4.00 -5.31 -4.87
N ALA A 145 -3.57 -6.46 -4.35
CA ALA A 145 -3.80 -6.85 -2.97
C ALA A 145 -3.18 -5.84 -2.00
N MET A 146 -1.95 -5.39 -2.25
CA MET A 146 -1.27 -4.36 -1.46
C MET A 146 -2.06 -3.04 -1.46
N LYS A 147 -2.46 -2.54 -2.64
CA LYS A 147 -3.24 -1.30 -2.75
C LYS A 147 -4.57 -1.40 -1.99
N ARG A 148 -5.27 -2.53 -2.10
CA ARG A 148 -6.51 -2.80 -1.36
C ARG A 148 -6.28 -2.81 0.14
N ARG A 149 -5.22 -3.47 0.60
CA ARG A 149 -4.82 -3.50 2.02
C ARG A 149 -4.59 -2.08 2.52
N VAL A 150 -3.78 -1.27 1.82
CA VAL A 150 -3.52 0.14 2.19
C VAL A 150 -4.82 0.95 2.24
N HIS A 151 -5.67 0.84 1.23
CA HIS A 151 -6.94 1.59 1.19
C HIS A 151 -7.90 1.18 2.33
N ASN A 152 -8.00 -0.11 2.62
CA ASN A 152 -8.79 -0.60 3.75
C ASN A 152 -8.23 -0.11 5.09
N ARG A 153 -6.91 -0.07 5.26
CA ARG A 153 -6.27 0.49 6.46
C ARG A 153 -6.54 1.99 6.60
N LEU A 154 -6.42 2.75 5.51
CA LEU A 154 -6.78 4.17 5.50
C LEU A 154 -8.24 4.37 5.88
N LYS A 155 -9.17 3.57 5.36
CA LYS A 155 -10.60 3.62 5.77
C LYS A 155 -10.78 3.38 7.26
N ILE A 156 -10.16 2.33 7.80
CA ILE A 156 -10.24 2.00 9.23
C ILE A 156 -9.65 3.15 10.07
N LEU A 157 -8.48 3.66 9.72
CA LEU A 157 -7.85 4.79 10.43
C LEU A 157 -8.69 6.06 10.33
N SER A 158 -9.30 6.35 9.19
CA SER A 158 -10.22 7.49 9.03
C SER A 158 -11.45 7.34 9.92
N LEU A 159 -12.01 6.13 10.06
CA LEU A 159 -13.13 5.87 10.97
C LEU A 159 -12.72 6.06 12.44
N ILE A 160 -11.54 5.57 12.84
CA ILE A 160 -11.02 5.77 14.19
C ILE A 160 -10.75 7.24 14.46
N LEU A 161 -10.11 7.94 13.52
CA LEU A 161 -9.86 9.38 13.61
C LEU A 161 -11.17 10.16 13.76
N LEU A 162 -12.19 9.83 12.95
CA LEU A 162 -13.52 10.43 13.07
C LEU A 162 -14.11 10.18 14.46
N ALA A 163 -14.02 8.95 14.98
CA ALA A 163 -14.49 8.63 16.33
C ALA A 163 -13.76 9.44 17.42
N CYS A 164 -12.42 9.61 17.30
CA CYS A 164 -11.65 10.45 18.21
C CYS A 164 -12.06 11.93 18.13
N LEU A 165 -12.32 12.45 16.94
CA LEU A 165 -12.78 13.83 16.74
C LEU A 165 -14.19 14.05 17.32
N VAL A 166 -15.10 13.10 17.13
CA VAL A 166 -16.44 13.13 17.75
C VAL A 166 -16.33 13.07 19.26
N ALA A 167 -15.50 12.18 19.81
CA ALA A 167 -15.26 12.09 21.25
C ALA A 167 -14.67 13.40 21.81
N LEU A 168 -13.74 14.04 21.08
CA LEU A 168 -13.16 15.32 21.45
C LEU A 168 -14.20 16.44 21.45
N ALA A 169 -15.04 16.52 20.40
CA ALA A 169 -16.13 17.47 20.34
C ALA A 169 -17.11 17.29 21.51
N LEU A 170 -17.49 16.05 21.80
CA LEU A 170 -18.35 15.74 22.94
C LEU A 170 -17.70 16.14 24.27
N ALA A 171 -16.41 15.83 24.47
CA ALA A 171 -15.68 16.22 25.67
C ALA A 171 -15.67 17.75 25.85
N LEU A 172 -15.42 18.51 24.78
CA LEU A 172 -15.45 19.98 24.81
C LEU A 172 -16.83 20.55 25.15
N THR A 173 -17.91 19.83 24.84
CA THR A 173 -19.28 20.26 25.16
C THR A 173 -19.79 19.81 26.53
N LEU A 174 -19.33 18.65 27.04
CA LEU A 174 -19.84 18.04 28.27
C LEU A 174 -19.07 18.46 29.53
N PHE A 175 -17.81 18.88 29.38
CA PHE A 175 -16.97 19.32 30.50
C PHE A 175 -16.85 20.85 30.49
N ASP A 176 -17.60 21.50 31.38
CA ASP A 176 -17.50 22.95 31.60
C ASP A 176 -16.05 23.37 31.88
N GLY A 177 -15.62 24.46 31.24
CA GLY A 177 -14.25 24.96 31.37
C GLY A 177 -13.22 24.27 30.46
N LEU A 178 -13.54 23.13 29.83
CA LEU A 178 -12.60 22.46 28.91
C LEU A 178 -12.31 23.30 27.67
N LEU A 179 -13.34 23.91 27.08
CA LEU A 179 -13.20 24.74 25.89
C LEU A 179 -12.36 26.01 26.19
N PRO A 180 -12.63 26.80 27.26
CA PRO A 180 -11.74 27.86 27.69
C PRO A 180 -10.30 27.41 27.95
N ALA A 181 -10.10 26.28 28.62
CA ALA A 181 -8.77 25.72 28.88
C ALA A 181 -8.04 25.34 27.58
N PHE A 182 -8.74 24.68 26.65
CA PHE A 182 -8.21 24.31 25.33
C PHE A 182 -7.87 25.53 24.47
N LEU A 183 -8.62 26.62 24.60
CA LEU A 183 -8.35 27.89 23.91
C LEU A 183 -7.31 28.77 24.62
N GLY A 184 -6.78 28.33 25.76
CA GLY A 184 -5.80 29.11 26.54
C GLY A 184 -6.39 30.36 27.20
N LEU A 185 -7.71 30.41 27.40
CA LEU A 185 -8.39 31.53 28.03
C LEU A 185 -8.32 31.49 29.56
N GLU A 186 -7.99 30.33 30.14
CA GLU A 186 -7.78 30.20 31.58
C GLU A 186 -6.28 30.31 31.94
N PRO A 187 -5.91 31.13 32.94
CA PRO A 187 -4.52 31.44 33.26
C PRO A 187 -3.74 30.28 33.89
N LYS A 188 -4.40 29.18 34.28
CA LYS A 188 -3.74 27.93 34.70
C LYS A 188 -4.77 26.80 34.80
N ALA A 189 -4.80 25.91 33.82
CA ALA A 189 -5.65 24.73 33.94
C ALA A 189 -5.13 23.86 35.10
N ALA A 190 -6.01 23.45 36.02
CA ALA A 190 -5.64 22.49 37.05
C ALA A 190 -5.22 21.17 36.37
N PRO A 191 -3.95 20.73 36.47
CA PRO A 191 -3.40 19.65 35.65
C PRO A 191 -4.01 18.27 35.95
N ALA A 192 -4.89 18.17 36.95
CA ALA A 192 -5.51 16.93 37.40
C ALA A 192 -7.02 16.82 37.09
N SER A 193 -7.62 17.74 36.32
CA SER A 193 -9.03 17.58 35.95
C SER A 193 -9.20 16.43 34.96
N ILE A 194 -10.27 15.65 35.13
CA ILE A 194 -10.62 14.53 34.23
C ILE A 194 -10.72 15.01 32.77
N GLY A 195 -11.22 16.23 32.58
CA GLY A 195 -11.29 16.87 31.27
C GLY A 195 -9.91 17.04 30.61
N VAL A 196 -8.93 17.56 31.35
CA VAL A 196 -7.55 17.76 30.83
C VAL A 196 -6.88 16.43 30.48
N VAL A 197 -7.10 15.39 31.30
CA VAL A 197 -6.63 14.02 30.99
C VAL A 197 -7.25 13.52 29.69
N LEU A 198 -8.57 13.63 29.55
CA LEU A 198 -9.29 13.19 28.35
C LEU A 198 -8.83 13.95 27.11
N LEU A 199 -8.61 15.26 27.23
CA LEU A 199 -8.08 16.11 26.16
C LEU A 199 -6.70 15.64 25.68
N ALA A 200 -5.76 15.40 26.60
CA ALA A 200 -4.41 14.94 26.28
C ALA A 200 -4.43 13.55 25.60
N VAL A 201 -5.23 12.62 26.12
CA VAL A 201 -5.42 11.28 25.54
C VAL A 201 -5.98 11.37 24.12
N LEU A 202 -7.04 12.15 23.89
CA LEU A 202 -7.67 12.27 22.58
C LEU A 202 -6.74 12.93 21.56
N LEU A 203 -6.04 14.01 21.94
CA LEU A 203 -5.10 14.69 21.05
C LEU A 203 -3.90 13.81 20.69
N GLY A 204 -3.37 13.04 21.66
CA GLY A 204 -2.33 12.05 21.38
C GLY A 204 -2.80 10.95 20.43
N ALA A 205 -4.02 10.41 20.62
CA ALA A 205 -4.61 9.43 19.72
C ALA A 205 -4.80 9.99 18.29
N ILE A 206 -5.28 11.23 18.17
CA ILE A 206 -5.44 11.93 16.89
C ILE A 206 -4.08 12.11 16.20
N GLY A 207 -3.05 12.54 16.94
CA GLY A 207 -1.68 12.66 16.43
C GLY A 207 -1.15 11.35 15.86
N ALA A 208 -1.33 10.25 16.58
CA ALA A 208 -0.93 8.92 16.12
C ALA A 208 -1.71 8.47 14.86
N CYS A 209 -3.02 8.74 14.79
CA CYS A 209 -3.84 8.45 13.61
C CYS A 209 -3.34 9.22 12.38
N LEU A 210 -3.08 10.52 12.50
CA LEU A 210 -2.58 11.34 11.38
C LEU A 210 -1.19 10.90 10.93
N SER A 211 -0.29 10.61 11.87
CA SER A 211 1.04 10.06 11.58
C SER A 211 0.95 8.74 10.82
N ALA A 212 0.05 7.84 11.24
CA ALA A 212 -0.22 6.57 10.57
C ALA A 212 -0.81 6.75 9.17
N MET A 213 -1.69 7.72 8.96
CA MET A 213 -2.26 8.02 7.65
C MET A 213 -1.21 8.59 6.69
N LEU A 214 -0.44 9.60 7.11
CA LEU A 214 0.64 10.19 6.31
C LEU A 214 1.66 9.12 5.91
N SER A 215 2.01 8.26 6.85
CA SER A 215 2.81 7.07 6.64
C SER A 215 2.40 6.23 5.44
N PHE A 216 1.11 5.89 5.35
CA PHE A 216 0.59 5.05 4.28
C PHE A 216 0.54 5.79 2.94
N THR A 217 0.28 7.09 2.97
CA THR A 217 0.26 7.94 1.77
C THR A 217 1.64 8.16 1.18
N TYR A 218 2.65 8.46 2.02
CA TYR A 218 4.00 8.78 1.56
C TYR A 218 4.79 7.55 1.10
N LEU A 219 4.71 6.44 1.85
CA LEU A 219 5.55 5.28 1.53
C LEU A 219 4.94 4.37 0.46
N GLN A 220 3.62 4.45 0.24
CA GLN A 220 2.85 3.54 -0.63
C GLN A 220 3.17 2.04 -0.43
N ARG A 221 3.81 1.70 0.68
CA ARG A 221 4.19 0.35 1.09
C ARG A 221 3.45 0.05 2.38
N ALA A 222 2.62 -0.98 2.35
CA ALA A 222 2.27 -1.67 3.58
C ALA A 222 3.51 -2.51 3.93
N PRO A 223 4.23 -2.21 5.03
CA PRO A 223 5.34 -3.08 5.42
C PRO A 223 4.72 -4.43 5.78
N ASP A 224 5.26 -5.51 5.21
CA ASP A 224 4.70 -6.87 5.31
C ASP A 224 4.55 -7.32 6.78
N ASP A 225 5.31 -6.73 7.71
CA ASP A 225 5.26 -7.04 9.14
C ASP A 225 4.06 -6.40 9.90
N PHE A 226 3.28 -5.50 9.27
CA PHE A 226 2.13 -4.83 9.91
C PHE A 226 0.80 -5.54 9.60
N GLU A 227 0.83 -6.85 9.37
CA GLU A 227 -0.28 -7.59 8.77
C GLU A 227 -1.56 -7.63 9.61
N SER A 228 -1.50 -7.52 10.94
CA SER A 228 -2.71 -7.65 11.75
C SER A 228 -3.50 -6.35 11.89
N LEU A 229 -4.83 -6.47 11.76
CA LEU A 229 -5.77 -5.38 12.05
C LEU A 229 -5.60 -4.84 13.47
N THR A 230 -5.15 -5.72 14.37
CA THR A 230 -4.76 -5.42 15.74
C THR A 230 -3.70 -4.32 15.81
N VAL A 231 -2.62 -4.39 15.01
CA VAL A 231 -1.57 -3.35 15.05
C VAL A 231 -2.10 -1.98 14.61
N THR A 232 -3.01 -1.95 13.63
CA THR A 232 -3.65 -0.69 13.21
C THR A 232 -4.51 -0.08 14.31
N ALA A 233 -5.23 -0.93 15.07
CA ALA A 233 -6.08 -0.51 16.17
C ALA A 233 -5.29 -0.10 17.44
N VAL A 234 -4.10 -0.67 17.64
CA VAL A 234 -3.22 -0.35 18.78
C VAL A 234 -2.59 1.03 18.66
N ARG A 235 -2.34 1.54 17.45
CA ARG A 235 -1.70 2.86 17.24
C ARG A 235 -2.41 4.03 17.96
N PRO A 236 -3.73 4.22 17.84
CA PRO A 236 -4.44 5.24 18.61
C PRO A 236 -4.25 5.08 20.12
N LEU A 237 -4.18 3.85 20.65
CA LEU A 237 -3.96 3.59 22.07
C LEU A 237 -2.54 3.98 22.50
N VAL A 238 -1.54 3.73 21.66
CA VAL A 238 -0.17 4.19 21.90
C VAL A 238 -0.13 5.72 21.89
N GLY A 239 -0.76 6.36 20.91
CA GLY A 239 -0.89 7.82 20.85
C GLY A 239 -1.58 8.41 22.09
N ALA A 240 -2.68 7.80 22.54
CA ALA A 240 -3.36 8.18 23.77
C ALA A 240 -2.44 8.07 24.99
N THR A 241 -1.66 6.99 25.07
CA THR A 241 -0.68 6.78 26.14
C THR A 241 0.41 7.85 26.10
N SER A 242 0.91 8.20 24.91
CA SER A 242 1.88 9.30 24.71
C SER A 242 1.32 10.64 25.15
N GLY A 243 0.05 10.92 24.86
CA GLY A 243 -0.65 12.11 25.34
C GLY A 243 -0.73 12.17 26.86
N MET A 244 -1.04 11.03 27.51
CA MET A 244 -1.05 10.92 28.96
C MET A 244 0.35 11.13 29.57
N ILE A 245 1.40 10.60 28.94
CA ILE A 245 2.79 10.84 29.35
C ILE A 245 3.13 12.35 29.24
N ALA A 246 2.69 13.01 28.17
CA ALA A 246 2.85 14.46 27.99
C ALA A 246 2.29 15.23 29.19
N LEU A 247 1.08 14.87 29.60
CA LEU A 247 0.41 15.47 30.76
C LEU A 247 1.14 15.20 32.06
N LEU A 248 1.61 13.97 32.30
CA LEU A 248 2.37 13.62 33.49
C LEU A 248 3.67 14.42 33.58
N VAL A 249 4.42 14.50 32.47
CA VAL A 249 5.67 15.28 32.39
C VAL A 249 5.39 16.76 32.66
N ALA A 250 4.37 17.34 32.04
CA ALA A 250 3.97 18.73 32.31
C ALA A 250 3.58 18.94 33.78
N GLY A 251 2.85 17.98 34.38
CA GLY A 251 2.43 18.01 35.77
C GLY A 251 3.58 17.92 36.78
N THR A 252 4.72 17.33 36.42
CA THR A 252 5.91 17.28 37.29
C THR A 252 6.59 18.64 37.47
N GLY A 253 6.33 19.61 36.58
CA GLY A 253 7.06 20.87 36.54
C GLY A 253 8.53 20.74 36.08
N LEU A 254 8.93 19.56 35.59
CA LEU A 254 10.29 19.34 35.05
C LEU A 254 10.56 20.18 33.79
N VAL A 255 9.51 20.44 33.00
CA VAL A 255 9.55 21.28 31.81
C VAL A 255 8.50 22.37 31.97
N ASP A 256 8.92 23.63 32.00
CA ASP A 256 8.00 24.76 32.00
C ASP A 256 7.48 24.99 30.57
N LEU A 257 6.25 24.54 30.33
CA LEU A 257 5.57 24.63 29.03
C LEU A 257 4.57 25.78 29.00
N GLY A 258 4.68 26.77 29.89
CA GLY A 258 3.74 27.90 29.94
C GLY A 258 2.37 27.57 30.55
N GLY A 259 2.10 26.30 30.88
CA GLY A 259 0.96 25.88 31.70
C GLY A 259 -0.42 26.07 31.10
N ASP A 260 -0.53 26.53 29.85
CA ASP A 260 -1.80 26.67 29.15
C ASP A 260 -2.24 25.33 28.51
N GLY A 261 -3.55 25.16 28.36
CA GLY A 261 -4.11 23.93 27.79
C GLY A 261 -3.75 23.74 26.32
N VAL A 262 -3.44 24.83 25.61
CA VAL A 262 -3.00 24.82 24.21
C VAL A 262 -1.65 24.12 24.08
N THR A 263 -0.64 24.53 24.85
CA THR A 263 0.72 23.96 24.76
C THR A 263 0.71 22.50 25.19
N LEU A 264 -0.03 22.16 26.23
CA LEU A 264 -0.23 20.78 26.66
C LEU A 264 -0.88 19.94 25.55
N GLY A 265 -1.94 20.45 24.93
CA GLY A 265 -2.64 19.77 23.85
C GLY A 265 -1.76 19.56 22.63
N PHE A 266 -0.99 20.57 22.25
CA PHE A 266 -0.01 20.50 21.17
C PHE A 266 1.10 19.48 21.47
N LEU A 267 1.62 19.47 22.70
CA LEU A 267 2.64 18.49 23.11
C LEU A 267 2.08 17.06 23.08
N ALA A 268 0.88 16.85 23.61
CA ALA A 268 0.22 15.55 23.58
C ALA A 268 0.04 15.05 22.15
N PHE A 269 -0.43 15.93 21.25
CA PHE A 269 -0.53 15.65 19.82
C PHE A 269 0.84 15.32 19.20
N ALA A 270 1.87 16.14 19.46
CA ALA A 270 3.20 15.98 18.90
C ALA A 270 3.86 14.66 19.35
N LEU A 271 3.72 14.30 20.63
CA LEU A 271 4.22 13.02 21.14
C LEU A 271 3.47 11.85 20.49
N GLY A 272 2.14 11.92 20.39
CA GLY A 272 1.35 10.90 19.68
C GLY A 272 1.73 10.77 18.21
N PHE A 273 2.01 11.89 17.54
CA PHE A 273 2.47 11.92 16.16
C PHE A 273 3.87 11.31 15.98
N SER A 274 4.74 11.48 16.98
CA SER A 274 6.14 11.04 16.96
C SER A 274 6.34 9.53 17.08
N GLU A 275 5.31 8.76 17.44
CA GLU A 275 5.36 7.28 17.63
C GLU A 275 6.13 6.58 16.51
N ARG A 276 5.85 6.97 15.27
CA ARG A 276 6.46 6.35 14.10
C ARG A 276 7.91 6.75 13.87
N LEU A 277 8.29 7.98 14.23
CA LEU A 277 9.70 8.40 14.18
C LEU A 277 10.52 7.58 15.17
N VAL A 278 9.96 7.33 16.35
CA VAL A 278 10.60 6.50 17.38
C VAL A 278 10.71 5.05 16.89
N LEU A 279 9.61 4.43 16.47
CA LEU A 279 9.62 3.04 15.96
C LEU A 279 10.54 2.87 14.75
N GLY A 280 10.50 3.81 13.80
CA GLY A 280 11.37 3.78 12.63
C GLY A 280 12.85 3.94 12.99
N THR A 281 13.16 4.70 14.04
CA THR A 281 14.53 4.84 14.54
C THR A 281 15.00 3.55 15.23
N VAL A 282 14.14 2.93 16.05
CA VAL A 282 14.44 1.64 16.71
C VAL A 282 14.69 0.54 15.69
N GLN A 283 13.82 0.37 14.70
CA GLN A 283 14.00 -0.63 13.64
C GLN A 283 15.31 -0.44 12.86
N ARG A 284 15.70 0.81 12.58
CA ARG A 284 16.98 1.12 11.92
C ARG A 284 18.19 0.82 12.81
N LEU A 285 18.08 1.04 14.12
CA LEU A 285 19.13 0.70 15.08
C LEU A 285 19.28 -0.83 15.23
N GLU A 286 18.17 -1.56 15.27
CA GLU A 286 18.17 -3.03 15.28
C GLU A 286 18.79 -3.60 14.01
N GLN A 287 18.43 -3.10 12.83
CA GLN A 287 19.03 -3.52 11.56
C GLN A 287 20.55 -3.26 11.51
N ARG A 288 21.02 -2.14 12.06
CA ARG A 288 22.45 -1.83 12.15
C ARG A 288 23.19 -2.71 13.17
N SER A 289 22.54 -3.05 14.28
CA SER A 289 23.15 -3.86 15.34
C SER A 289 23.18 -5.34 14.97
N GLY A 290 22.13 -5.83 14.29
CA GLY A 290 22.01 -7.20 13.80
C GLY A 290 22.83 -7.50 12.53
N GLY A 291 23.35 -6.48 11.84
CA GLY A 291 24.21 -6.62 10.67
C GLY A 291 25.67 -7.00 10.99
N THR A 292 25.98 -7.30 12.25
CA THR A 292 27.30 -7.79 12.66
C THR A 292 27.32 -9.32 12.61
N THR A 293 27.22 -9.92 11.43
CA THR A 293 27.56 -11.34 11.29
C THR A 293 29.10 -11.48 11.36
N PRO A 294 29.63 -12.32 12.28
CA PRO A 294 31.05 -12.63 12.32
C PRO A 294 31.44 -13.32 11.02
N GLY A 295 32.45 -12.77 10.34
CA GLY A 295 33.02 -13.41 9.15
C GLY A 295 33.71 -14.73 9.52
N PRO A 296 33.86 -15.65 8.55
CA PRO A 296 35.07 -16.48 8.50
C PRO A 296 36.30 -15.64 8.15
#